data_AF-A0A842LBM9-F1
#
_entry.id   AF-A0A842LBM9-F1
#
_cell.length_a   1.000
_cell.length_b   1.000
_cell.length_c   1.000
_cell.angle_alpha   90.00
_cell.angle_beta   90.00
_cell.angle_gamma   90.00
#
_symmetry.space_group_name_H-M   'P 1'
#
loop_
_entity.id
_entity.type
_entity.pdbx_description
1 polymer ?
#
loop_
_entity_poly.entity_id
_entity_poly.type
_entity_poly.pdbx_seq_one_letter_code
_entity_poly.pdbx_strand_id
1 'polypeptide(L)'
;MRSLLHLHRSCNRNNQEKVIIMYSILGVIGTIIIGFIVSLWLPGLERKLIHARVQQRIGPPISSPGIMAPLKFFFKQTIMPYSPLPRLYNSLPLIGLLSVLFIFLFTVPETYQLGAFASIVAIVGFLKIEEVIYVFMGSLSKSVMSLRMPFPDLAKGAKHPNVQRSFLEDISAMRAFRLIAFGSFPLYIALFVPAVISGSISL
;
A
#
# COMPACT_ATOMS: atom_id res chain seq x y z
N MET A 1 30.63 -26.05 42.97
CA MET A 1 29.23 -26.40 42.63
C MET A 1 28.40 -25.21 42.11
N ARG A 2 28.47 -24.01 42.69
CA ARG A 2 27.73 -22.80 42.23
C ARG A 2 28.08 -22.34 40.80
N SER A 3 29.34 -22.47 40.38
CA SER A 3 29.80 -22.06 39.03
C SER A 3 29.22 -22.92 37.89
N LEU A 4 29.15 -24.25 38.08
CA LEU A 4 28.56 -25.17 37.09
C LEU A 4 27.05 -24.99 36.92
N LEU A 5 26.33 -24.68 38.01
CA LEU A 5 24.89 -24.36 37.96
C LEU A 5 24.63 -23.05 37.20
N HIS A 6 25.52 -22.06 37.32
CA HIS A 6 25.44 -20.81 36.55
C HIS A 6 25.68 -21.03 35.05
N LEU A 7 26.68 -21.85 34.70
CA LEU A 7 26.97 -22.20 33.30
C LEU A 7 25.81 -22.98 32.66
N HIS A 8 25.21 -23.93 33.38
CA HIS A 8 24.07 -24.70 32.87
C HIS A 8 22.81 -23.83 32.69
N ARG A 9 22.54 -22.89 33.61
CA ARG A 9 21.45 -21.91 33.45
C ARG A 9 21.68 -20.96 32.28
N SER A 10 22.92 -20.51 32.07
CA SER A 10 23.26 -19.64 30.94
C SER A 10 23.14 -20.36 29.60
N CYS A 11 23.57 -21.63 29.53
CA CYS A 11 23.44 -22.45 28.33
C CYS A 11 21.97 -22.74 27.98
N ASN A 12 21.14 -23.05 28.99
CA ASN A 12 19.71 -23.26 28.77
C ASN A 12 18.99 -21.97 28.34
N ARG A 13 19.30 -20.81 28.96
CA ARG A 13 18.73 -19.51 28.55
C ARG A 13 19.05 -19.16 27.09
N ASN A 14 20.29 -19.35 26.65
CA ASN A 14 20.69 -19.11 25.25
C ASN A 14 19.96 -20.03 24.26
N ASN A 15 19.65 -21.27 24.67
CA ASN A 15 18.90 -22.18 23.82
C ASN A 15 17.41 -21.80 23.74
N GLN A 16 16.82 -21.36 24.87
CA GLN A 16 15.44 -20.85 24.91
C GLN A 16 15.27 -19.58 24.08
N GLU A 17 16.21 -18.63 24.16
CA GLU A 17 16.20 -17.40 23.35
C GLU A 17 16.24 -17.70 21.85
N LYS A 18 17.08 -18.65 21.42
CA LYS A 18 17.14 -19.09 20.01
C LYS A 18 15.83 -19.72 19.54
N VAL A 19 15.18 -20.51 20.38
CA VAL A 19 13.92 -21.18 20.08
C VAL A 19 12.79 -20.15 19.93
N ILE A 20 12.71 -19.15 20.82
CA ILE A 20 11.71 -18.08 20.74
C ILE A 20 11.89 -17.27 19.44
N ILE A 21 13.12 -16.86 19.14
CA ILE A 21 13.42 -16.09 17.91
C ILE A 21 13.02 -16.89 16.65
N MET A 22 13.31 -18.20 16.64
CA MET A 22 12.95 -19.07 15.51
C MET A 22 11.44 -19.16 15.30
N TYR A 23 10.66 -19.29 16.39
CA TYR A 23 9.20 -19.32 16.29
C TYR A 23 8.60 -17.97 15.85
N SER A 24 9.12 -16.84 16.35
CA SER A 24 8.65 -15.52 15.92
C SER A 24 8.92 -15.27 14.43
N ILE A 25 10.11 -15.65 13.92
CA ILE A 25 10.42 -15.55 12.49
C ILE A 25 9.48 -16.42 11.65
N LEU A 26 9.23 -17.67 12.09
CA LEU A 26 8.31 -18.57 11.40
C LEU A 26 6.88 -18.02 11.41
N GLY A 27 6.45 -17.42 12.52
CA GLY A 27 5.15 -16.76 12.64
C GLY A 27 4.99 -15.59 11.68
N VAL A 28 6.00 -14.73 11.57
CA VAL A 28 6.00 -13.60 10.61
C VAL A 28 5.94 -14.10 9.17
N ILE A 29 6.75 -15.09 8.80
CA ILE A 29 6.74 -15.65 7.44
C ILE A 29 5.38 -16.32 7.14
N GLY A 30 4.85 -17.09 8.09
CA GLY A 30 3.56 -17.77 7.96
C GLY A 30 2.40 -16.79 7.78
N THR A 31 2.36 -15.72 8.59
CA THR A 31 1.32 -14.67 8.46
C THR A 31 1.39 -13.94 7.14
N ILE A 32 2.60 -13.63 6.62
CA ILE A 32 2.78 -13.04 5.29
C ILE A 32 2.26 -13.97 4.19
N ILE A 33 2.63 -15.25 4.21
CA ILE A 33 2.18 -16.23 3.21
C ILE A 33 0.65 -16.35 3.21
N ILE A 34 0.05 -16.51 4.40
CA ILE A 34 -1.41 -16.61 4.54
C ILE A 34 -2.09 -15.30 4.07
N GLY A 35 -1.53 -14.14 4.44
CA GLY A 35 -2.03 -12.84 4.01
C GLY A 35 -2.04 -12.68 2.50
N PHE A 36 -0.96 -13.08 1.81
CA PHE A 36 -0.89 -13.08 0.35
C PHE A 36 -1.91 -14.02 -0.29
N ILE A 37 -2.09 -15.23 0.26
CA ILE A 37 -3.10 -16.18 -0.23
C ILE A 37 -4.50 -15.56 -0.09
N VAL A 38 -4.85 -15.02 1.07
CA VAL A 38 -6.17 -14.40 1.29
C VAL A 38 -6.38 -13.21 0.35
N SER A 39 -5.36 -12.35 0.20
CA SER A 39 -5.40 -11.18 -0.69
C SER A 39 -5.66 -11.54 -2.16
N LEU A 40 -5.08 -12.65 -2.64
CA LEU A 40 -5.34 -13.13 -4.00
C LEU A 40 -6.79 -13.60 -4.20
N TRP A 41 -7.40 -14.21 -3.19
CA TRP A 41 -8.76 -14.78 -3.31
C TRP A 41 -9.87 -13.76 -3.07
N LEU A 42 -9.64 -12.76 -2.22
CA LEU A 42 -10.61 -11.72 -1.85
C LEU A 42 -11.29 -11.02 -3.06
N PRO A 43 -10.56 -10.47 -4.05
CA PRO A 43 -11.19 -9.78 -5.19
C PRO A 43 -11.98 -10.74 -6.09
N GLY A 44 -11.63 -12.04 -6.08
CA GLY A 44 -12.36 -13.10 -6.74
C GLY A 44 -13.74 -13.34 -6.13
N LEU A 45 -13.79 -13.38 -4.80
CA LEU A 45 -15.02 -13.55 -4.03
C LEU A 45 -15.94 -12.33 -4.20
N GLU A 46 -15.42 -11.11 -4.08
CA GLU A 46 -16.20 -9.88 -4.22
C GLU A 46 -16.90 -9.79 -5.59
N ARG A 47 -16.18 -10.08 -6.67
CA ARG A 47 -16.74 -10.03 -8.03
C ARG A 47 -17.80 -11.07 -8.30
N LYS A 48 -17.60 -12.32 -7.83
CA LYS A 48 -18.53 -13.41 -8.11
C LYS A 48 -19.73 -13.44 -7.15
N LEU A 49 -19.49 -13.23 -5.85
CA LEU A 49 -20.52 -13.37 -4.82
C LEU A 49 -21.32 -12.09 -4.62
N ILE A 50 -20.67 -10.92 -4.63
CA ILE A 50 -21.35 -9.66 -4.32
C ILE A 50 -21.77 -8.98 -5.61
N HIS A 51 -20.82 -8.52 -6.43
CA HIS A 51 -21.14 -7.66 -7.58
C HIS A 51 -22.01 -8.35 -8.62
N ALA A 52 -21.69 -9.59 -8.99
CA ALA A 52 -22.44 -10.31 -10.01
C ALA A 52 -23.84 -10.68 -9.53
N ARG A 53 -24.01 -11.08 -8.26
CA ARG A 53 -25.31 -11.47 -7.71
C ARG A 53 -26.23 -10.28 -7.46
N VAL A 54 -25.69 -9.17 -6.95
CA VAL A 54 -26.44 -7.90 -6.81
C VAL A 54 -26.93 -7.42 -8.18
N GLN A 55 -26.13 -7.60 -9.23
CA GLN A 55 -26.48 -7.24 -10.61
C GLN A 55 -27.24 -8.35 -11.37
N GLN A 56 -27.65 -9.43 -10.69
CA GLN A 56 -28.37 -10.57 -11.27
C GLN A 56 -27.70 -11.20 -12.52
N ARG A 57 -26.36 -11.21 -12.56
CA ARG A 57 -25.56 -11.85 -13.63
C ARG A 57 -24.65 -12.93 -13.07
N ILE A 58 -24.14 -13.77 -13.96
CA ILE A 58 -23.11 -14.75 -13.61
C ILE A 58 -21.75 -14.06 -13.69
N GLY A 59 -21.03 -14.07 -12.57
CA GLY A 59 -19.70 -13.47 -12.47
C GLY A 59 -18.60 -14.37 -13.06
N PRO A 60 -17.41 -13.80 -13.30
CA PRO A 60 -16.24 -14.57 -13.70
C PRO A 60 -15.85 -15.63 -12.65
N PRO A 61 -15.04 -16.63 -13.02
CA PRO A 61 -14.54 -17.62 -12.05
C PRO A 61 -13.72 -16.95 -10.94
N ILE A 62 -13.71 -17.54 -9.74
CA ILE A 62 -13.13 -16.96 -8.51
C ILE A 62 -11.64 -16.67 -8.69
N SER A 63 -10.91 -17.52 -9.41
CA SER A 63 -9.47 -17.37 -9.67
C SER A 63 -9.12 -16.28 -10.69
N SER A 64 -10.10 -15.73 -11.42
CA SER A 64 -9.83 -14.80 -12.52
C SER A 64 -9.25 -13.46 -12.06
N PRO A 65 -9.82 -12.74 -11.08
CA PRO A 65 -9.26 -11.47 -10.61
C PRO A 65 -7.94 -11.65 -9.85
N GLY A 66 -7.84 -12.72 -9.06
CA GLY A 66 -6.70 -12.96 -8.18
C GLY A 66 -5.45 -13.43 -8.90
N ILE A 67 -5.57 -14.49 -9.72
CA ILE A 67 -4.41 -15.18 -10.30
C ILE A 67 -4.26 -14.83 -11.78
N MET A 68 -5.35 -14.90 -12.55
CA MET A 68 -5.29 -14.69 -14.00
C MET A 68 -4.98 -13.22 -14.36
N ALA A 69 -5.49 -12.25 -13.59
CA ALA A 69 -5.27 -10.84 -13.89
C ALA A 69 -3.79 -10.43 -13.72
N PRO A 70 -3.11 -10.70 -12.59
CA PRO A 70 -1.69 -10.41 -12.46
C PRO A 70 -0.86 -11.10 -13.53
N LEU A 71 -1.08 -12.40 -13.79
CA LEU A 71 -0.39 -13.15 -14.85
C LEU A 71 -0.54 -12.46 -16.21
N LYS A 72 -1.76 -12.05 -16.57
CA LYS A 72 -2.02 -11.31 -17.81
C LYS A 72 -1.26 -9.98 -17.87
N PHE A 73 -1.15 -9.26 -16.76
CA PHE A 73 -0.41 -7.99 -16.72
C PHE A 73 1.10 -8.19 -16.81
N PHE A 74 1.65 -9.28 -16.28
CA PHE A 74 3.06 -9.63 -16.46
C PHE A 74 3.44 -9.90 -17.93
N PHE A 75 2.53 -10.50 -18.71
CA PHE A 75 2.77 -10.74 -20.14
C PHE A 75 2.46 -9.52 -21.04
N LYS A 76 1.94 -8.43 -20.47
CA LYS A 76 1.58 -7.25 -21.25
C LYS A 76 2.80 -6.35 -21.47
N GLN A 77 2.97 -5.86 -22.70
CA GLN A 77 4.01 -4.89 -23.01
C GLN A 77 3.77 -3.59 -22.24
N THR A 78 4.83 -3.07 -21.63
CA THR A 78 4.82 -1.80 -20.88
C THR A 78 4.97 -0.63 -21.85
N ILE A 79 4.03 0.31 -21.77
CA ILE A 79 4.07 1.54 -22.57
C ILE A 79 4.74 2.62 -21.71
N MET A 80 5.73 3.30 -22.28
CA MET A 80 6.40 4.41 -21.59
C MET A 80 5.45 5.62 -21.48
N PRO A 81 5.23 6.16 -20.27
CA PRO A 81 4.37 7.32 -20.09
C PRO A 81 5.05 8.59 -20.60
N TYR A 82 4.26 9.51 -21.14
CA TYR A 82 4.69 10.88 -21.44
C TYR A 82 4.68 11.75 -20.17
N SER A 83 5.46 11.33 -19.17
CA SER A 83 5.57 11.99 -17.88
C SER A 83 6.72 13.00 -17.87
N PRO A 84 6.60 14.13 -17.16
CA PRO A 84 7.74 15.01 -16.87
C PRO A 84 8.86 14.31 -16.09
N LEU A 85 8.53 13.30 -15.27
CA LEU A 85 9.50 12.49 -14.50
C LEU A 85 9.18 10.99 -14.65
N PRO A 86 9.59 10.35 -15.76
CA PRO A 86 9.23 8.96 -16.07
C PRO A 86 9.82 7.96 -15.07
N ARG A 87 11.02 8.22 -14.52
CA ARG A 87 11.65 7.34 -13.53
C ARG A 87 10.85 7.30 -12.22
N LEU A 88 10.45 8.47 -11.74
CA LEU A 88 9.67 8.58 -10.51
C LEU A 88 8.30 7.91 -10.68
N TYR A 89 7.62 8.18 -11.80
CA TYR A 89 6.35 7.55 -12.14
C TYR A 89 6.41 6.02 -12.10
N ASN A 90 7.43 5.42 -12.71
CA ASN A 90 7.58 3.97 -12.73
C ASN A 90 7.94 3.39 -11.35
N SER A 91 8.60 4.14 -10.48
CA SER A 91 8.93 3.70 -9.11
C SER A 91 7.77 3.82 -8.12
N LEU A 92 6.82 4.74 -8.34
CA LEU A 92 5.73 5.01 -7.41
C LEU A 92 4.88 3.77 -7.05
N PRO A 93 4.45 2.92 -8.01
CA PRO A 93 3.74 1.68 -7.68
C PRO A 93 4.54 0.73 -6.77
N LEU A 94 5.86 0.66 -6.97
CA LEU A 94 6.76 -0.18 -6.18
C LEU A 94 6.87 0.35 -4.74
N ILE A 95 7.00 1.66 -4.58
CA ILE A 95 7.06 2.32 -3.26
C ILE A 95 5.73 2.12 -2.52
N GLY A 96 4.59 2.24 -3.21
CA GLY A 96 3.27 1.97 -2.63
C GLY A 96 3.15 0.54 -2.12
N LEU A 97 3.57 -0.45 -2.92
CA LEU A 97 3.57 -1.85 -2.51
C LEU A 97 4.47 -2.10 -1.29
N LEU A 98 5.65 -1.47 -1.24
CA LEU A 98 6.56 -1.56 -0.11
C LEU A 98 5.95 -0.96 1.18
N SER A 99 5.23 0.17 1.06
CA SER A 99 4.53 0.82 2.18
C SER A 99 3.48 -0.09 2.80
N VAL A 100 2.62 -0.70 1.97
CA VAL A 100 1.58 -1.64 2.44
C VAL A 100 2.21 -2.88 3.06
N LEU A 101 3.31 -3.39 2.50
CA LEU A 101 4.03 -4.53 3.05
C LEU A 101 4.61 -4.20 4.43
N PHE A 102 5.15 -2.98 4.64
CA PHE A 102 5.60 -2.55 5.96
C PHE A 102 4.47 -2.39 6.96
N ILE A 103 3.31 -1.84 6.55
CA ILE A 103 2.12 -1.79 7.42
C ILE A 103 1.73 -3.19 7.86
N PHE A 104 1.70 -4.15 6.93
CA PHE A 104 1.38 -5.52 7.24
C PHE A 104 2.40 -6.14 8.21
N LEU A 105 3.70 -5.93 7.96
CA LEU A 105 4.78 -6.44 8.82
C LEU A 105 4.71 -5.90 10.26
N PHE A 106 4.45 -4.60 10.44
CA PHE A 106 4.38 -3.97 11.77
C PHE A 106 3.07 -4.23 12.51
N THR A 107 2.04 -4.74 11.83
CA THR A 107 0.78 -5.16 12.44
C THR A 107 0.84 -6.58 13.01
N VAL A 108 1.86 -7.37 12.66
CA VAL A 108 2.01 -8.74 13.18
C VAL A 108 2.40 -8.69 14.67
N PRO A 109 1.72 -9.42 15.57
CA PRO A 109 2.01 -9.37 17.02
C PRO A 109 3.47 -9.68 17.38
N GLU A 110 4.11 -10.58 16.62
CA GLU A 110 5.51 -10.95 16.81
C GLU A 110 6.50 -9.78 16.62
N THR A 111 6.11 -8.74 15.89
CA THR A 111 6.96 -7.57 15.59
C THR A 111 6.77 -6.40 16.56
N TYR A 112 5.89 -6.53 17.56
CA TYR A 112 5.60 -5.47 18.54
C TYR A 112 6.81 -5.10 19.41
N GLN A 113 7.80 -6.00 19.49
CA GLN A 113 9.09 -5.71 20.13
C GLN A 113 9.86 -4.55 19.47
N LEU A 114 9.53 -4.20 18.22
CA LEU A 114 10.13 -3.09 17.48
C LEU A 114 9.62 -1.70 17.90
N GLY A 115 8.78 -1.61 18.94
CA GLY A 115 8.47 -0.41 19.72
C GLY A 115 8.01 0.78 18.88
N ALA A 116 8.93 1.66 18.49
CA ALA A 116 8.63 2.85 17.70
C ALA A 116 7.96 2.54 16.35
N PHE A 117 8.34 1.44 15.70
CA PHE A 117 7.76 1.03 14.42
C PHE A 117 6.41 0.31 14.58
N ALA A 118 6.18 -0.34 15.72
CA ALA A 118 4.92 -0.96 16.09
C ALA A 118 4.03 0.00 16.91
N SER A 119 4.03 1.27 16.53
CA SER A 119 3.19 2.29 17.13
C SER A 119 2.05 2.67 16.19
N ILE A 120 0.93 3.07 16.78
CA ILE A 120 -0.23 3.58 16.02
C ILE A 120 0.18 4.78 15.16
N VAL A 121 1.07 5.63 15.66
CA VAL A 121 1.61 6.78 14.93
C VAL A 121 2.39 6.35 13.69
N ALA A 122 3.23 5.31 13.79
CA ALA A 122 3.98 4.80 12.64
C ALA A 122 3.05 4.24 11.57
N ILE A 123 2.03 3.47 11.96
CA ILE A 123 1.03 2.93 11.02
C ILE A 123 0.28 4.05 10.31
N VAL A 124 -0.21 5.06 11.04
CA VAL A 124 -0.87 6.24 10.45
C VAL A 124 0.08 6.98 9.49
N GLY A 125 1.37 7.08 9.82
CA GLY A 125 2.39 7.65 8.96
C GLY A 125 2.54 6.90 7.63
N PHE A 126 2.64 5.57 7.67
CA PHE A 126 2.73 4.74 6.45
C PHE A 126 1.44 4.79 5.61
N LEU A 127 0.26 4.81 6.26
CA LEU A 127 -1.02 5.05 5.59
C LEU A 127 -1.03 6.39 4.86
N LYS A 128 -0.46 7.44 5.45
CA LYS A 128 -0.36 8.74 4.80
C LYS A 128 0.56 8.76 3.58
N ILE A 129 1.67 8.04 3.65
CA ILE A 129 2.58 7.90 2.51
C ILE A 129 1.85 7.25 1.33
N GLU A 130 1.05 6.21 1.58
CA GLU A 130 0.29 5.50 0.54
C GLU A 130 -0.71 6.42 -0.18
N GLU A 131 -1.48 7.20 0.57
CA GLU A 131 -2.46 8.14 -0.01
C GLU A 131 -1.79 9.20 -0.90
N VAL A 132 -0.64 9.73 -0.45
CA VAL A 132 0.10 10.75 -1.19
C VAL A 132 0.72 10.18 -2.48
N ILE A 133 1.19 8.94 -2.46
CA ILE A 133 1.71 8.24 -3.65
C ILE A 133 0.64 8.16 -4.75
N TYR A 134 -0.61 7.87 -4.41
CA TYR A 134 -1.70 7.82 -5.39
C TYR A 134 -1.99 9.18 -6.03
N VAL A 135 -1.89 10.28 -5.26
CA VAL A 135 -2.03 11.64 -5.80
C VAL A 135 -0.89 11.96 -6.76
N PHE A 136 0.35 11.61 -6.39
CA PHE A 136 1.51 11.84 -7.26
C PHE A 136 1.45 11.01 -8.55
N MET A 137 0.97 9.77 -8.47
CA MET A 137 0.76 8.95 -9.67
C MET A 137 -0.25 9.60 -10.62
N GLY A 138 -1.32 10.18 -10.09
CA GLY A 138 -2.29 10.96 -10.86
C GLY A 138 -1.64 12.15 -11.58
N SER A 139 -0.96 13.04 -10.85
CA SER A 139 -0.39 14.26 -11.44
C SER A 139 0.79 13.99 -12.40
N LEU A 140 1.57 12.93 -12.17
CA LEU A 140 2.72 12.61 -13.02
C LEU A 140 2.36 11.82 -14.29
N SER A 141 1.18 11.20 -14.37
CA SER A 141 0.82 10.32 -15.50
C SER A 141 0.78 11.06 -16.84
N LYS A 142 0.20 12.27 -16.89
CA LYS A 142 0.09 13.19 -18.05
C LYS A 142 -0.08 12.55 -19.45
N SER A 143 -0.71 11.37 -19.57
CA SER A 143 -0.50 10.52 -20.75
C SER A 143 -1.73 10.00 -21.48
N VAL A 144 -2.97 10.11 -20.98
CA VAL A 144 -4.05 9.30 -21.58
C VAL A 144 -5.22 10.09 -22.17
N MET A 145 -5.63 11.23 -21.60
CA MET A 145 -6.72 12.04 -22.17
C MET A 145 -6.32 13.48 -22.51
N SER A 146 -5.04 13.82 -22.39
CA SER A 146 -4.49 15.11 -22.79
C SER A 146 -3.62 14.95 -24.04
N LEU A 147 -4.30 14.85 -25.19
CA LEU A 147 -3.87 15.26 -26.52
C LEU A 147 -2.46 14.85 -27.03
N ARG A 148 -2.45 14.02 -28.08
CA ARG A 148 -1.51 14.16 -29.22
C ARG A 148 -1.78 15.42 -30.07
N MET A 149 -2.75 16.24 -29.71
CA MET A 149 -3.00 17.50 -30.43
C MET A 149 -2.19 18.60 -29.76
N PRO A 150 -1.16 19.17 -30.42
CA PRO A 150 -0.91 20.58 -30.18
C PRO A 150 -2.24 21.27 -30.37
N PHE A 151 -2.74 22.01 -29.38
CA PHE A 151 -3.78 22.98 -29.67
C PHE A 151 -3.32 23.77 -30.91
N PRO A 152 -4.21 24.05 -31.89
CA PRO A 152 -3.82 24.77 -33.09
C PRO A 152 -3.13 26.11 -32.78
N ASP A 153 -3.27 26.64 -31.56
CA ASP A 153 -2.51 27.78 -31.04
C ASP A 153 -1.02 27.54 -30.78
N LEU A 154 -0.60 26.36 -30.30
CA LEU A 154 0.83 26.06 -30.12
C LEU A 154 1.52 25.81 -31.47
N ALA A 155 0.81 25.18 -32.41
CA ALA A 155 1.28 24.98 -33.78
C ALA A 155 1.29 26.29 -34.61
N LYS A 156 0.41 27.25 -34.28
CA LYS A 156 0.33 28.58 -34.93
C LYS A 156 1.07 29.70 -34.17
N GLY A 157 1.83 29.37 -33.11
CA GLY A 157 2.69 30.34 -32.43
C GLY A 157 1.98 31.33 -31.51
N ALA A 158 0.71 31.13 -31.16
CA ALA A 158 0.01 31.93 -30.16
C ALA A 158 0.54 31.57 -28.76
N LYS A 159 1.61 32.25 -28.34
CA LYS A 159 2.04 32.28 -26.95
C LYS A 159 0.96 33.03 -26.17
N HIS A 160 0.05 32.28 -25.55
CA HIS A 160 -0.73 32.75 -24.41
C HIS A 160 0.05 32.39 -23.13
N PRO A 161 1.04 33.20 -22.70
CA PRO A 161 1.89 32.88 -21.55
C PRO A 161 1.14 32.93 -20.21
N ASN A 162 -0.02 33.60 -20.16
CA ASN A 162 -0.76 33.87 -18.93
C ASN A 162 -1.91 32.90 -18.64
N VAL A 163 -2.10 31.84 -19.45
CA VAL A 163 -3.20 30.89 -19.24
C VAL A 163 -2.66 29.65 -18.52
N GLN A 164 -3.14 29.42 -17.29
CA GLN A 164 -2.83 28.19 -16.56
C GLN A 164 -3.43 26.98 -17.28
N ARG A 165 -2.58 26.03 -17.69
CA ARG A 165 -2.98 24.81 -18.38
C ARG A 165 -3.06 23.67 -17.36
N SER A 166 -4.26 23.15 -17.15
CA SER A 166 -4.48 21.98 -16.30
C SER A 166 -4.77 20.74 -17.14
N PHE A 167 -4.08 19.64 -16.85
CA PHE A 167 -4.35 18.33 -17.43
C PHE A 167 -5.57 17.68 -16.74
N LEU A 168 -6.29 16.77 -17.42
CA LEU A 168 -7.40 16.03 -16.79
C LEU A 168 -6.87 15.22 -15.59
N GLU A 169 -5.68 14.68 -15.74
CA GLU A 169 -4.90 13.98 -14.73
C GLU A 169 -4.64 14.87 -13.51
N ASP A 170 -4.31 16.16 -13.71
CA ASP A 170 -4.09 17.13 -12.62
C ASP A 170 -5.41 17.52 -11.92
N ILE A 171 -6.50 17.68 -12.68
CA ILE A 171 -7.83 17.93 -12.11
C ILE A 171 -8.27 16.73 -11.27
N SER A 172 -8.01 15.52 -11.74
CA SER A 172 -8.31 14.28 -11.02
C SER A 172 -7.46 14.14 -9.76
N ALA A 173 -6.17 14.45 -9.83
CA ALA A 173 -5.28 14.47 -8.67
C ALA A 173 -5.76 15.49 -7.61
N MET A 174 -6.18 16.69 -8.03
CA MET A 174 -6.74 17.70 -7.12
C MET A 174 -8.08 17.27 -6.48
N ARG A 175 -8.88 16.46 -7.17
CA ARG A 175 -10.09 15.85 -6.58
C ARG A 175 -9.73 14.76 -5.59
N ALA A 176 -8.81 13.86 -5.94
CA ALA A 176 -8.33 12.80 -5.07
C ALA A 176 -7.70 13.37 -3.79
N PHE A 177 -6.88 14.42 -3.90
CA PHE A 177 -6.29 15.11 -2.76
C PHE A 177 -7.35 15.69 -1.81
N ARG A 178 -8.40 16.32 -2.35
CA ARG A 178 -9.52 16.82 -1.53
C ARG A 178 -10.27 15.68 -0.84
N LEU A 179 -10.55 14.59 -1.54
CA LEU A 179 -11.20 13.41 -0.94
C LEU A 179 -10.34 12.79 0.16
N ILE A 180 -9.03 12.69 -0.05
CA ILE A 180 -8.08 12.23 0.96
C ILE A 180 -8.10 13.16 2.17
N ALA A 181 -7.97 14.47 1.98
CA ALA A 181 -7.92 15.43 3.08
C ALA A 181 -9.18 15.36 3.97
N PHE A 182 -10.37 15.28 3.38
CA PHE A 182 -11.62 15.22 4.13
C PHE A 182 -11.99 13.81 4.62
N GLY A 183 -11.65 12.76 3.87
CA GLY A 183 -12.03 11.39 4.18
C GLY A 183 -11.10 10.70 5.19
N SER A 184 -9.80 10.93 5.10
CA SER A 184 -8.81 10.26 5.95
C SER A 184 -8.70 10.89 7.35
N PHE A 185 -8.94 12.19 7.48
CA PHE A 185 -8.77 12.90 8.75
C PHE A 185 -9.67 12.37 9.88
N PRO A 186 -10.99 12.13 9.66
CA PRO A 186 -11.84 11.49 10.66
C PRO A 186 -11.37 10.08 11.04
N LEU A 187 -10.85 9.32 10.07
CA LEU A 187 -10.36 7.96 10.30
C LEU A 187 -9.16 7.96 11.25
N TYR A 188 -8.19 8.87 11.06
CA TYR A 188 -7.04 8.95 11.96
C TYR A 188 -7.45 9.34 13.37
N ILE A 189 -8.37 10.30 13.53
CA ILE A 189 -8.89 10.66 14.86
C ILE A 189 -9.51 9.43 15.52
N ALA A 190 -10.35 8.67 14.81
CA ALA A 190 -10.98 7.46 15.33
C ALA A 190 -9.94 6.39 15.74
N LEU A 191 -8.83 6.28 15.02
CA LEU A 191 -7.74 5.34 15.32
C LEU A 191 -6.95 5.75 16.58
N PHE A 192 -6.89 7.04 16.91
CA PHE A 192 -6.26 7.53 18.14
C PHE A 192 -7.15 7.41 19.40
N VAL A 193 -8.48 7.34 19.25
CA VAL A 193 -9.40 7.17 20.39
C VAL A 193 -9.02 5.97 21.29
N PRO A 194 -8.83 4.74 20.78
CA PRO A 194 -8.45 3.61 21.63
C PRO A 194 -7.08 3.78 22.30
N ALA A 195 -6.11 4.44 21.64
CA ALA A 195 -4.79 4.72 22.20
C ALA A 195 -4.85 5.67 23.41
N VAL A 196 -5.75 6.66 23.36
CA VAL A 196 -5.99 7.58 24.49
C VAL A 196 -6.64 6.84 25.65
N ILE A 197 -7.58 5.92 25.37
CA ILE A 197 -8.25 5.12 26.40
C ILE A 197 -7.28 4.14 27.07
N SER A 198 -6.39 3.49 26.32
CA SER A 198 -5.41 2.55 26.87
C SER A 198 -4.24 3.24 27.57
N GLY A 199 -4.00 4.53 27.31
CA GLY A 199 -2.84 5.27 27.80
C GLY A 199 -1.52 4.85 27.15
N SER A 200 -1.57 4.09 26.05
CA SER A 200 -0.40 3.59 25.31
C SER A 200 -0.52 3.85 23.82
N ILE A 201 0.58 4.27 23.20
CA ILE A 201 0.67 4.52 21.75
C ILE A 201 1.17 3.28 20.99
N SER A 202 1.79 2.35 21.72
CA SER A 202 2.21 1.04 21.20
C SER A 202 0.99 0.15 20.96
N LEU A 203 1.06 -0.65 19.89
CA LEU A 203 0.13 -1.72 19.57
C LEU A 203 0.19 -2.90 20.54
#